data_AF-A0A931U1W8-F1
#
_entry.id   AF-A0A931U1W8-F1
#
_cell.length_a   1.000
_cell.length_b   1.000
_cell.length_c   1.000
_cell.angle_alpha   90.00
_cell.angle_beta   90.00
_cell.angle_gamma   90.00
#
_symmetry.space_group_name_H-M   'P 1'
#
loop_
_entity.id
_entity.type
_entity.pdbx_description
1 polymer ?
#
loop_
_entity_poly.entity_id
_entity_poly.type
_entity_poly.pdbx_seq_one_letter_code
_entity_poly.pdbx_strand_id
1 'polypeptide(L)'
;MAVDRGVPPEVEQAIQTVLRSESPEHASALLANMANRVVAELHKLARTQANEQRGKPQWGRWAALVNASRDAVLKLSMCRETAAELAGKAPRARRAPSRAEAGPPGGG
;
A
#
# COMPACT_ATOMS: atom_id res chain seq x y z
N MET A 1 0.28 29.43 -6.31
CA MET A 1 -0.30 28.97 -5.04
C MET A 1 -0.66 27.51 -5.20
N ALA A 2 -0.05 26.61 -4.43
CA ALA A 2 -0.50 25.22 -4.40
C ALA A 2 -1.86 25.22 -3.71
N VAL A 3 -2.89 24.70 -4.38
CA VAL A 3 -4.19 24.50 -3.74
C VAL A 3 -3.99 23.34 -2.79
N ASP A 4 -3.84 23.64 -1.50
CA ASP A 4 -3.94 22.62 -0.47
C ASP A 4 -5.39 22.14 -0.45
N ARG A 5 -5.66 21.10 -1.25
CA ARG A 5 -6.93 20.40 -1.20
C ARG A 5 -6.83 19.46 -0.02
N GLY A 6 -7.35 19.91 1.12
CA GLY A 6 -7.52 19.09 2.31
C GLY A 6 -8.30 17.80 2.01
N VAL A 7 -8.27 16.88 2.97
CA VAL A 7 -9.05 15.63 2.89
C VAL A 7 -10.54 15.98 2.76
N PRO A 8 -11.27 15.44 1.77
CA PRO A 8 -12.71 15.70 1.62
C PRO A 8 -13.48 15.35 2.90
N PRO A 9 -14.52 16.11 3.27
CA PRO A 9 -15.29 15.86 4.49
C PRO A 9 -15.84 14.45 4.61
N GLU A 10 -16.19 13.82 3.48
CA GLU A 10 -16.73 12.46 3.43
C GLU A 10 -15.66 11.42 3.81
N VAL A 11 -14.40 11.66 3.42
CA VAL A 11 -13.27 10.80 3.79
C VAL A 11 -12.94 10.96 5.27
N GLU A 12 -12.95 12.19 5.77
CA GLU A 12 -12.74 12.47 7.20
C GLU A 12 -13.84 11.80 8.04
N GLN A 13 -15.10 11.93 7.64
CA GLN A 13 -16.22 11.26 8.31
C GLN A 13 -16.09 9.74 8.30
N ALA A 14 -15.62 9.15 7.19
CA ALA A 14 -15.37 7.71 7.12
C ALA A 14 -14.28 7.27 8.11
N ILE A 15 -13.17 8.02 8.22
CA ILE A 15 -12.11 7.77 9.21
C ILE A 15 -12.68 7.85 10.63
N GLN A 16 -13.43 8.92 10.95
CA GLN A 16 -14.05 9.11 12.26
C GLN A 16 -15.09 8.05 12.58
N THR A 17 -15.75 7.47 11.57
CA THR A 17 -16.72 6.39 11.74
C THR A 17 -16.01 5.10 12.14
N VAL A 18 -14.91 4.75 11.46
CA VAL A 18 -14.09 3.58 11.81
C VAL A 18 -13.52 3.70 13.22
N LEU A 19 -12.98 4.87 13.58
CA LEU A 19 -12.42 5.10 14.92
C LEU A 19 -13.45 4.98 16.06
N ARG A 20 -14.73 5.27 15.79
CA ARG A 20 -15.80 5.25 16.81
C ARG A 20 -16.54 3.92 16.88
N SER A 21 -16.58 3.16 15.79
CA SER A 21 -17.46 1.99 15.66
C SER A 21 -16.75 0.66 15.88
N GLU A 22 -15.41 0.66 15.88
CA GLU A 22 -14.58 -0.54 15.93
C GLU A 22 -13.74 -0.59 17.20
N SER A 23 -13.30 -1.78 17.61
CA SER A 23 -12.26 -1.89 18.63
C SER A 23 -10.94 -1.29 18.09
N PRO A 24 -10.01 -0.84 18.95
CA PRO A 24 -8.74 -0.28 18.50
C PRO A 24 -7.97 -1.19 17.53
N GLU A 25 -8.00 -2.50 17.74
CA GLU A 25 -7.37 -3.50 16.90
C GLU A 25 -8.02 -3.53 15.50
N HIS A 26 -9.34 -3.65 15.43
CA HIS A 26 -10.07 -3.66 14.15
C HIS A 26 -9.99 -2.32 13.41
N ALA A 27 -10.07 -1.20 14.13
CA ALA A 27 -9.88 0.14 13.58
C ALA A 27 -8.49 0.28 12.95
N SER A 28 -7.43 -0.17 13.64
CA SER A 28 -6.07 -0.12 13.13
C SER A 28 -5.91 -0.92 11.84
N ALA A 29 -6.52 -2.12 11.76
CA ALA A 29 -6.48 -2.95 10.57
C ALA A 29 -7.22 -2.32 9.39
N LEU A 30 -8.39 -1.71 9.64
CA LEU A 30 -9.15 -1.01 8.60
C LEU A 30 -8.43 0.24 8.10
N LEU A 31 -7.89 1.07 8.99
CA LEU A 31 -7.12 2.27 8.64
C LEU A 31 -5.85 1.93 7.86
N ALA A 32 -5.11 0.90 8.28
CA ALA A 32 -3.92 0.45 7.56
C ALA A 32 -4.26 -0.09 6.16
N ASN A 33 -5.39 -0.79 6.02
CA ASN A 33 -5.91 -1.21 4.71
C ASN A 33 -6.26 -0.02 3.81
N MET A 34 -7.00 0.97 4.34
CA MET A 34 -7.37 2.17 3.60
C MET A 34 -6.14 2.95 3.14
N ALA A 35 -5.18 3.19 4.03
CA ALA A 35 -3.94 3.89 3.71
C ALA A 35 -3.13 3.17 2.62
N ASN A 36 -2.97 1.84 2.74
CA ASN A 36 -2.29 1.03 1.73
C ASN A 36 -2.95 1.16 0.35
N ARG A 37 -4.29 1.10 0.31
CA ARG A 37 -5.07 1.22 -0.93
C ARG A 37 -4.90 2.59 -1.58
N VAL A 38 -4.97 3.66 -0.81
CA VAL A 38 -4.80 5.04 -1.28
C VAL A 38 -3.41 5.23 -1.90
N VAL A 39 -2.36 4.78 -1.21
CA VAL A 39 -0.98 4.93 -1.71
C VAL A 39 -0.72 4.04 -2.94
N ALA A 40 -1.35 2.86 -3.04
CA ALA A 40 -1.27 2.05 -4.24
C ALA A 40 -1.87 2.76 -5.48
N GLU A 41 -3.01 3.46 -5.32
CA GLU A 41 -3.60 4.26 -6.39
C GLU A 41 -2.75 5.49 -6.72
N LEU A 42 -2.16 6.15 -5.71
CA LEU A 42 -1.19 7.24 -5.94
C LEU A 42 0.02 6.75 -6.74
N HIS A 43 0.56 5.58 -6.41
CA HIS A 43 1.69 5.01 -7.14
C HIS A 43 1.35 4.72 -8.60
N LYS A 44 0.15 4.14 -8.84
CA LYS A 44 -0.35 3.89 -10.19
C LYS A 44 -0.48 5.19 -11.00
N LEU A 45 -1.11 6.21 -10.42
CA LEU A 45 -1.25 7.53 -11.05
C LEU A 45 0.12 8.14 -11.38
N ALA A 46 1.04 8.14 -10.41
CA ALA A 46 2.38 8.70 -10.58
C ALA A 46 3.15 8.00 -11.70
N ARG A 47 3.04 6.66 -11.81
CA ARG A 47 3.68 5.88 -12.88
C ARG A 47 3.12 6.24 -14.26
N THR A 48 1.79 6.30 -14.38
CA THR A 48 1.14 6.69 -15.63
C THR A 48 1.61 8.08 -16.06
N GLN A 49 1.58 9.05 -15.15
CA GLN A 49 2.01 10.41 -15.44
C GLN A 49 3.51 10.52 -15.72
N ALA A 50 4.38 9.80 -15.02
CA ALA A 50 5.80 9.77 -15.32
C ALA A 50 6.11 9.26 -16.73
N ASN A 51 5.34 8.27 -17.21
CA ASN A 51 5.47 7.79 -18.59
C ASN A 51 4.98 8.82 -19.62
N GLU A 52 3.81 9.42 -19.40
CA GLU A 52 3.22 10.44 -20.29
C GLU A 52 4.01 11.75 -20.35
N GLN A 53 4.73 12.06 -19.26
CA GLN A 53 5.50 13.29 -19.12
C GLN A 53 6.96 13.13 -19.53
N ARG A 54 7.40 11.94 -19.99
CA ARG A 54 8.81 11.70 -20.35
C ARG A 54 9.31 12.74 -21.36
N GLY A 55 10.47 13.33 -21.06
CA GLY A 55 11.06 14.41 -21.87
C GLY A 55 10.44 15.79 -21.67
N LYS A 56 9.37 15.93 -20.87
CA LYS A 56 8.74 17.20 -20.54
C LYS A 56 9.25 17.74 -19.20
N PRO A 57 9.15 19.06 -18.93
CA PRO A 57 9.68 19.66 -17.71
C PRO A 57 9.14 19.05 -16.39
N GLN A 58 7.91 18.54 -16.40
CA GLN A 58 7.28 17.96 -15.21
C GLN A 58 7.68 16.50 -14.94
N TRP A 59 8.40 15.85 -15.86
CA TRP A 59 8.79 14.45 -15.74
C TRP A 59 9.49 14.11 -14.43
N GLY A 60 10.51 14.89 -14.06
CA GLY A 60 11.33 14.63 -12.88
C GLY A 60 10.50 14.62 -11.59
N ARG A 61 9.48 15.48 -11.50
CA ARG A 61 8.57 15.54 -10.35
C ARG A 61 7.68 14.30 -10.26
N TRP A 62 7.14 13.84 -11.39
CA TRP A 62 6.38 12.59 -11.43
C TRP A 62 7.26 11.38 -11.13
N ALA A 63 8.48 11.31 -11.67
CA ALA A 63 9.43 10.25 -11.36
C ALA A 63 9.80 10.21 -9.86
N ALA A 64 10.01 11.36 -9.24
CA ALA A 64 10.22 11.46 -7.80
C ALA A 64 9.01 10.93 -7.00
N LEU A 65 7.78 11.26 -7.43
CA LEU A 65 6.56 10.75 -6.81
C LEU A 65 6.40 9.23 -7.00
N VAL A 66 6.81 8.65 -8.14
CA VAL A 66 6.85 7.19 -8.32
C VAL A 66 7.74 6.53 -7.26
N ASN A 67 8.93 7.09 -7.01
CA ASN A 67 9.86 6.54 -6.04
C ASN A 67 9.33 6.68 -4.61
N ALA A 68 8.85 7.87 -4.23
CA ALA A 68 8.30 8.09 -2.90
C ALA A 68 7.08 7.20 -2.61
N SER A 69 6.16 7.09 -3.58
CA SER A 69 4.97 6.23 -3.44
C SER A 69 5.32 4.75 -3.39
N ARG A 70 6.36 4.30 -4.12
CA ARG A 70 6.86 2.91 -4.04
C ARG A 70 7.31 2.55 -2.62
N ASP A 71 8.11 3.42 -1.99
CA ASP A 71 8.60 3.19 -0.63
C ASP A 71 7.43 3.21 0.38
N ALA A 72 6.47 4.10 0.18
CA ALA A 72 5.26 4.16 0.99
C ALA A 72 4.39 2.90 0.85
N VAL A 73 4.22 2.33 -0.35
CA VAL A 73 3.52 1.05 -0.54
C VAL A 73 4.17 -0.06 0.29
N LEU A 74 5.50 -0.13 0.31
CA LEU A 74 6.21 -1.16 1.08
C LEU A 74 5.98 -0.98 2.58
N LYS A 75 6.15 0.25 3.09
CA LYS A 75 5.92 0.57 4.52
C LYS A 75 4.48 0.31 4.94
N LEU A 76 3.51 0.73 4.14
CA LEU A 76 2.08 0.53 4.45
C LEU A 76 1.64 -0.92 4.28
N SER A 77 2.33 -1.72 3.47
CA SER A 77 2.08 -3.16 3.40
C SER A 77 2.48 -3.83 4.71
N MET A 78 3.64 -3.46 5.27
CA MET A 78 4.06 -3.91 6.60
C MET A 78 3.10 -3.43 7.69
N CYS A 79 2.70 -2.15 7.69
CA CYS A 79 1.71 -1.64 8.66
C CYS A 79 0.40 -2.43 8.61
N ARG A 80 -0.09 -2.74 7.41
CA ARG A 80 -1.31 -3.53 7.23
C ARG A 80 -1.18 -4.95 7.78
N GLU A 81 -0.03 -5.59 7.59
CA GLU A 81 0.24 -6.93 8.10
C GLU A 81 0.25 -6.93 9.64
N THR A 82 1.02 -6.03 10.26
CA THR A 82 1.07 -5.89 11.72
C THR A 82 -0.30 -5.54 12.31
N ALA A 83 -1.05 -4.62 11.68
CA ALA A 83 -2.39 -4.27 12.15
C ALA A 83 -3.39 -5.44 12.02
N ALA A 84 -3.25 -6.27 10.98
CA ALA A 84 -4.07 -7.47 10.83
C ALA A 84 -3.77 -8.52 11.91
N GLU A 85 -2.50 -8.67 12.30
CA GLU A 85 -2.10 -9.55 13.40
C GLU A 85 -2.71 -9.09 14.73
N LEU A 86 -2.71 -7.78 15.02
CA LEU A 86 -3.38 -7.23 16.20
C LEU A 86 -4.89 -7.51 16.21
N ALA A 87 -5.54 -7.44 15.05
CA ALA A 87 -6.96 -7.78 14.89
C ALA A 87 -7.26 -9.29 14.94
N GLY A 88 -6.30 -10.12 15.39
CA GLY A 88 -6.48 -11.56 15.53
C GLY A 88 -6.52 -12.32 14.19
N LYS A 89 -6.17 -11.67 13.07
CA LYS A 89 -6.03 -12.34 11.80
C LYS A 89 -4.69 -13.05 11.79
N ALA A 90 -4.70 -14.38 11.74
CA ALA A 90 -3.48 -15.17 11.68
C ALA A 90 -2.57 -14.62 10.55
N PRO A 91 -1.26 -14.44 10.79
CA PRO A 91 -0.35 -14.00 9.75
C PRO A 91 -0.51 -14.93 8.56
N ARG A 92 -0.67 -14.37 7.35
CA ARG A 92 -0.59 -15.20 6.14
C ARG A 92 0.77 -15.87 6.20
N ALA A 93 0.79 -17.17 6.48
CA ALA A 93 2.02 -17.96 6.53
C ALA A 93 2.85 -17.55 5.31
N ARG A 94 4.06 -17.01 5.55
CA ARG A 94 5.00 -16.71 4.48
C ARG A 94 5.02 -17.94 3.60
N ARG A 95 4.44 -17.82 2.40
CA ARG A 95 4.35 -18.93 1.46
C ARG A 95 5.80 -19.33 1.18
N ALA A 96 6.25 -20.42 1.80
CA ALA A 96 7.57 -20.96 1.57
C ALA A 96 7.74 -21.16 0.05
N PRO A 97 8.91 -20.87 -0.53
CA PRO A 97 9.15 -21.19 -1.93
C PRO A 97 8.83 -22.67 -2.12
N SER A 98 7.91 -22.94 -3.06
CA SER A 98 7.45 -24.30 -3.36
C SER A 98 8.68 -25.16 -3.64
N ARG A 99 8.84 -26.24 -2.88
CA ARG A 99 9.84 -27.29 -3.08
C ARG A 99 9.50 -28.09 -4.34
N ALA A 100 9.52 -27.44 -5.50
CA ALA A 100 9.18 -27.99 -6.81
C ALA A 100 10.38 -28.03 -7.77
N GLU A 101 11.61 -27.98 -7.26
CA GLU A 101 12.84 -28.26 -8.03
C GLU A 101 13.76 -29.25 -7.30
N ALA A 102 13.18 -30.28 -6.68
CA ALA A 102 13.94 -31.51 -6.44
C ALA A 102 13.84 -32.35 -7.72
N GLY A 103 14.74 -32.07 -8.68
CA GLY A 103 14.94 -32.92 -9.84
C GLY A 103 15.26 -34.36 -9.40
N PRO A 104 14.82 -35.39 -10.14
CA PRO A 104 15.04 -36.77 -9.74
C PRO A 104 16.55 -37.10 -9.72
N PRO A 105 17.03 -37.92 -8.76
CA PRO A 105 18.40 -38.38 -8.77
C PRO A 105 18.64 -39.27 -10.00
N GLY A 106 19.72 -38.98 -10.72
CA GLY A 106 20.13 -39.71 -11.91
C GLY A 106 20.30 -41.21 -11.63
N GLY A 107 19.71 -42.03 -12.49
CA GLY A 107 20.02 -43.46 -12.60
C GLY A 107 20.86 -43.69 -13.85
N GLY A 108 22.07 -44.16 -13.64
CA GLY A 108 23.01 -44.69 -14.64
C GLY A 108 23.77 -45.84 -14.01
#